data_AF-A0A2I1NBG8-F1
#
_entry.id   AF-A0A2I1NBG8-F1
#
_cell.length_a   1.000
_cell.length_b   1.000
_cell.length_c   1.000
_cell.angle_alpha   90.00
_cell.angle_beta   90.00
_cell.angle_gamma   90.00
#
_symmetry.space_group_name_H-M   'P 1'
#
loop_
_entity.id
_entity.type
_entity.pdbx_description
1 polymer ?
#
loop_
_entity_poly.entity_id
_entity_poly.type
_entity_poly.pdbx_seq_one_letter_code
_entity_poly.pdbx_strand_id
1 'polypeptide(L)'
;MKNKFLNSFIIITLVLVAFIAYNKFKLSQNSHFTVTADTIIKPGSEISKYVTQEEVDSFSFRYSDIHCDKENNSTLIPLRNALENKDTSKVLKFLKDNNLSADIKMLDGRTPIMYSAFYNDINTTKELINLGANIHIKDRYKLNALAYAVSINSADTVKVLLDNNLTIEETPVVQYYYPQRKFYRTIDKIIIDNDDIQIKYQDFTKEETCQNTSSKSAYETMEYLVTFNIYDTAKVILESGYKPYTYIGYGEIPVYGNYIYDIFPQENINSKIEYAKNSNKDIFNLKLFMDEFSYDYTLYKRIEDYPNHEPMLDLLLEHNVSGQPSKELLKKEYDRCYKENYKECFNKDNSCRPVFEIYDEIRALNVMYKLFKNYCPDKNGTFKNTKEFIAFKNEDKKEYVISSFKNRSPEKVFIKDKNMTLDKLREYEYKNSEDENERNFIKTYYLKTN
;
A
#
# COMPACT_ATOMS: atom_id res chain seq x y z
N MET A 1 8.44 -27.80 -73.10
CA MET A 1 8.59 -27.87 -71.63
C MET A 1 8.55 -26.49 -70.93
N LYS A 2 8.93 -25.37 -71.57
CA LYS A 2 8.95 -24.03 -70.93
C LYS A 2 7.57 -23.48 -70.50
N ASN A 3 6.48 -23.72 -71.24
CA ASN A 3 5.15 -23.17 -70.91
C ASN A 3 4.45 -23.83 -69.70
N LYS A 4 4.73 -25.11 -69.40
CA LYS A 4 4.13 -25.78 -68.22
C LYS A 4 4.76 -25.30 -66.91
N PHE A 5 6.08 -25.07 -66.90
CA PHE A 5 6.78 -24.53 -65.73
C PHE A 5 6.38 -23.08 -65.45
N LEU A 6 6.24 -22.24 -66.48
CA LEU A 6 5.83 -20.85 -66.32
C LEU A 6 4.41 -20.75 -65.75
N ASN A 7 3.46 -21.54 -66.26
CA ASN A 7 2.08 -21.57 -65.75
C ASN A 7 1.99 -22.12 -64.32
N SER A 8 2.78 -23.14 -63.98
CA SER A 8 2.82 -23.68 -62.62
C SER A 8 3.44 -22.71 -61.62
N PHE A 9 4.46 -21.94 -62.04
CA PHE A 9 5.05 -20.90 -61.21
C PHE A 9 4.05 -19.77 -60.97
N ILE A 10 3.37 -19.28 -62.00
CA ILE A 10 2.33 -18.23 -61.89
C ILE A 10 1.20 -18.65 -60.94
N ILE A 11 0.73 -19.90 -61.01
CA ILE A 11 -0.31 -20.42 -60.11
C ILE A 11 0.17 -20.45 -58.66
N ILE A 12 1.39 -20.93 -58.40
CA ILE A 12 1.98 -20.96 -57.05
C ILE A 12 2.13 -19.54 -56.50
N THR A 13 2.61 -18.59 -57.31
CA THR A 13 2.75 -17.19 -56.88
C THR A 13 1.39 -16.56 -56.59
N LEU A 14 0.35 -16.85 -57.39
CA LEU A 14 -1.00 -16.35 -57.15
C LEU A 14 -1.62 -16.91 -55.86
N VAL A 15 -1.40 -18.20 -55.57
CA VAL A 15 -1.85 -18.82 -54.31
C VAL A 15 -1.12 -18.23 -53.10
N LEU A 16 0.20 -17.99 -53.22
CA LEU A 16 0.99 -17.33 -52.17
C LEU A 16 0.55 -15.89 -51.94
N VAL A 17 0.31 -15.12 -53.01
CA VAL A 17 -0.19 -13.74 -52.91
C VAL A 17 -1.60 -13.72 -52.34
N ALA A 18 -2.48 -14.65 -52.72
CA ALA A 18 -3.82 -14.77 -52.14
C ALA A 18 -3.77 -15.17 -50.65
N PHE A 19 -2.85 -16.06 -50.25
CA PHE A 19 -2.66 -16.45 -48.86
C PHE A 19 -2.07 -15.31 -48.02
N ILE A 20 -1.09 -14.58 -48.54
CA ILE A 20 -0.52 -13.38 -47.89
C ILE A 20 -1.58 -12.28 -47.80
N ALA A 21 -2.37 -12.05 -48.86
CA ALA A 21 -3.44 -11.07 -48.87
C ALA A 21 -4.59 -11.47 -47.93
N TYR A 22 -4.95 -12.76 -47.85
CA TYR A 22 -5.93 -13.28 -46.90
C TYR A 22 -5.44 -13.15 -45.45
N ASN A 23 -4.17 -13.48 -45.17
CA ASN A 23 -3.59 -13.30 -43.85
C ASN A 23 -3.45 -11.81 -43.50
N LYS A 24 -3.08 -10.96 -44.45
CA LYS A 24 -3.03 -9.50 -44.26
C LYS A 24 -4.42 -8.90 -44.09
N PHE A 25 -5.44 -9.43 -44.77
CA PHE A 25 -6.84 -9.07 -44.60
C PHE A 25 -7.40 -9.53 -43.24
N LYS A 26 -7.01 -10.72 -42.78
CA LYS A 26 -7.35 -11.25 -41.46
C LYS A 26 -6.65 -10.48 -40.34
N LEU A 27 -5.39 -10.07 -40.56
CA LEU A 27 -4.63 -9.18 -39.67
C LEU A 27 -5.14 -7.72 -39.73
N SER A 28 -5.69 -7.27 -40.86
CA SER A 28 -6.25 -5.91 -41.02
C SER A 28 -7.68 -5.78 -40.53
N GLN A 29 -8.35 -6.89 -40.17
CA GLN A 29 -9.51 -6.79 -39.29
C GLN A 29 -8.98 -6.45 -37.91
N ASN A 30 -8.84 -5.15 -37.64
CA ASN A 30 -8.62 -4.63 -36.30
C ASN A 30 -9.74 -5.16 -35.42
N SER A 31 -9.49 -6.27 -34.73
CA SER A 31 -10.39 -6.79 -33.73
C SER A 31 -10.29 -5.83 -32.55
N HIS A 32 -11.19 -4.84 -32.54
CA HIS A 32 -11.34 -3.94 -31.42
C HIS A 32 -12.04 -4.72 -30.30
N PHE A 33 -11.25 -5.35 -29.44
CA PHE A 33 -11.76 -5.90 -28.18
C PHE A 33 -12.06 -4.73 -27.25
N THR A 34 -13.31 -4.62 -26.80
CA THR A 34 -13.67 -3.76 -25.66
C THR A 34 -13.64 -4.63 -24.42
N VAL A 35 -12.74 -4.34 -23.49
CA VAL A 35 -12.65 -5.01 -22.20
C VAL A 35 -13.44 -4.19 -21.19
N THR A 36 -14.35 -4.87 -20.51
CA THR A 36 -15.19 -4.36 -19.41
C THR A 36 -15.06 -5.30 -18.22
N ALA A 37 -15.54 -4.90 -17.02
CA ALA A 37 -15.45 -5.73 -15.81
C ALA A 37 -16.16 -7.09 -15.91
N ASP A 38 -17.06 -7.25 -16.86
CA ASP A 38 -17.82 -8.47 -17.13
C ASP A 38 -17.28 -9.26 -18.33
N THR A 39 -16.15 -8.83 -18.91
CA THR A 39 -15.52 -9.57 -20.01
C THR A 39 -14.99 -10.91 -19.51
N ILE A 40 -15.48 -12.01 -20.10
CA ILE A 40 -15.05 -13.37 -19.78
C ILE A 40 -14.01 -13.84 -20.80
N ILE A 41 -12.78 -14.07 -20.34
CA ILE A 41 -11.67 -14.57 -21.14
C ILE A 41 -11.71 -16.09 -21.19
N LYS A 42 -12.23 -16.63 -22.30
CA LYS A 42 -12.24 -18.08 -22.55
C LYS A 42 -10.84 -18.54 -22.98
N PRO A 43 -10.28 -19.61 -22.38
CA PRO A 43 -9.00 -20.17 -22.82
C PRO A 43 -9.00 -20.49 -24.31
N GLY A 44 -7.97 -20.04 -25.03
CA GLY A 44 -7.82 -20.26 -26.49
C GLY A 44 -8.63 -19.33 -27.39
N SER A 45 -9.39 -18.38 -26.82
CA SER A 45 -10.02 -17.32 -27.59
C SER A 45 -9.00 -16.32 -28.15
N GLU A 46 -9.36 -15.57 -29.19
CA GLU A 46 -8.45 -14.57 -29.77
C GLU A 46 -8.07 -13.49 -28.74
N ILE A 47 -9.02 -13.07 -27.89
CA ILE A 47 -8.77 -12.10 -26.81
C ILE A 47 -7.84 -12.65 -25.72
N SER A 48 -7.87 -13.96 -25.43
CA SER A 48 -6.98 -14.60 -24.43
C SER A 48 -5.50 -14.59 -24.79
N LYS A 49 -5.13 -14.17 -26.00
CA LYS A 49 -3.73 -13.94 -26.40
C LYS A 49 -3.17 -12.61 -25.86
N TYR A 50 -4.05 -11.70 -25.44
CA TYR A 50 -3.71 -10.32 -25.12
C TYR A 50 -4.00 -9.95 -23.67
N VAL A 51 -5.02 -10.57 -23.07
CA VAL A 51 -5.44 -10.29 -21.69
C VAL A 51 -5.94 -11.58 -21.03
N THR A 52 -5.60 -11.76 -19.77
CA THR A 52 -6.04 -12.84 -18.88
C THR A 52 -7.32 -12.44 -18.16
N GLN A 53 -8.08 -13.40 -17.64
CA GLN A 53 -9.24 -13.07 -16.79
C GLN A 53 -8.82 -12.25 -15.57
N GLU A 54 -7.65 -12.56 -15.02
CA GLU A 54 -7.06 -11.88 -13.87
C GLU A 54 -6.84 -10.38 -14.16
N GLU A 55 -6.25 -10.05 -15.31
CA GLU A 55 -6.04 -8.66 -15.73
C GLU A 55 -7.36 -7.91 -15.98
N VAL A 56 -8.38 -8.57 -16.54
CA VAL A 56 -9.72 -7.96 -16.72
C VAL A 56 -10.36 -7.61 -15.37
N ASP A 57 -10.34 -8.58 -14.45
CA ASP A 57 -10.94 -8.45 -13.12
C ASP A 57 -10.21 -7.36 -12.32
N SER A 58 -8.86 -7.37 -12.36
CA SER A 58 -7.99 -6.37 -11.74
C SER A 58 -8.27 -4.96 -12.27
N PHE A 59 -8.21 -4.76 -13.59
CA PHE A 59 -8.37 -3.43 -14.20
C PHE A 59 -9.69 -2.79 -13.79
N SER A 60 -10.77 -3.55 -13.90
CA SER A 60 -12.11 -2.99 -13.73
C SER A 60 -12.47 -2.71 -12.28
N PHE A 61 -11.97 -3.54 -11.36
CA PHE A 61 -12.09 -3.32 -9.93
C PHE A 61 -11.49 -1.97 -9.50
N ARG A 62 -10.38 -1.52 -10.11
CA ARG A 62 -9.67 -0.31 -9.67
C ARG A 62 -10.37 1.01 -9.98
N TYR A 63 -11.34 1.03 -10.88
CA TYR A 63 -12.09 2.23 -11.24
C TYR A 63 -13.47 2.32 -10.59
N SER A 64 -13.89 1.27 -9.89
CA SER A 64 -15.19 1.22 -9.22
C SER A 64 -15.23 2.14 -8.00
N ASP A 65 -16.35 2.84 -7.77
CA ASP A 65 -16.54 3.59 -6.54
C ASP A 65 -18.00 3.60 -6.10
N ILE A 66 -18.32 2.82 -5.06
CA ILE A 66 -19.69 2.67 -4.56
C ILE A 66 -20.33 3.98 -4.10
N HIS A 67 -19.53 4.96 -3.66
CA HIS A 67 -20.02 6.28 -3.30
C HIS A 67 -20.36 7.12 -4.52
N CYS A 68 -19.51 7.10 -5.54
CA CYS A 68 -19.59 7.99 -6.69
C CYS A 68 -20.41 7.46 -7.86
N ASP A 69 -20.53 6.14 -7.96
CA ASP A 69 -21.31 5.49 -9.00
C ASP A 69 -22.80 5.80 -8.82
N LYS A 70 -23.45 6.20 -9.91
CA LYS A 70 -24.87 6.59 -9.92
C LYS A 70 -25.73 5.41 -10.34
N GLU A 71 -26.72 5.07 -9.51
CA GLU A 71 -27.75 4.09 -9.85
C GLU A 71 -28.47 4.54 -11.13
N ASN A 72 -28.48 3.67 -12.14
CA ASN A 72 -29.05 3.96 -13.45
C ASN A 72 -30.48 3.40 -13.60
N ASN A 73 -30.87 2.47 -12.74
CA ASN A 73 -32.24 1.99 -12.65
C ASN A 73 -33.09 3.01 -11.89
N SER A 74 -33.92 3.76 -12.62
CA SER A 74 -34.79 4.79 -12.07
C SER A 74 -35.69 4.30 -10.92
N THR A 75 -36.05 3.01 -10.94
CA THR A 75 -36.83 2.39 -9.86
C THR A 75 -36.01 2.28 -8.58
N LEU A 76 -34.71 2.02 -8.66
CA LEU A 76 -33.84 1.79 -7.49
C LEU A 76 -33.16 3.06 -6.96
N ILE A 77 -33.23 4.20 -7.66
CA ILE A 77 -32.70 5.48 -7.18
C ILE A 77 -33.23 5.87 -5.78
N PRO A 78 -34.54 5.75 -5.47
CA PRO A 78 -35.03 6.06 -4.13
C PRO A 78 -34.45 5.14 -3.05
N LEU A 79 -34.23 3.85 -3.36
CA LEU A 79 -33.56 2.91 -2.46
C LEU A 79 -32.10 3.30 -2.25
N ARG A 80 -31.36 3.63 -3.32
CA ARG A 80 -29.98 4.14 -3.26
C ARG A 80 -29.90 5.34 -2.31
N ASN A 81 -30.76 6.33 -2.49
CA ASN A 81 -30.79 7.53 -1.66
C ASN A 81 -31.12 7.22 -0.19
N ALA A 82 -32.01 6.26 0.09
CA ALA A 82 -32.32 5.86 1.46
C ALA A 82 -31.12 5.20 2.14
N LEU A 83 -30.37 4.36 1.42
CA LEU A 83 -29.14 3.71 1.89
C LEU A 83 -28.03 4.74 2.17
N GLU A 84 -27.83 5.73 1.29
CA GLU A 84 -26.85 6.82 1.52
C GLU A 84 -27.16 7.64 2.76
N ASN A 85 -28.45 7.91 2.99
CA ASN A 85 -28.91 8.68 4.14
C ASN A 85 -29.01 7.85 5.42
N LYS A 86 -28.66 6.55 5.38
CA LYS A 86 -28.80 5.61 6.49
C LYS A 86 -30.22 5.56 7.07
N ASP A 87 -31.24 5.72 6.21
CA ASP A 87 -32.65 5.76 6.60
C ASP A 87 -33.25 4.37 6.54
N THR A 88 -33.02 3.58 7.60
CA THR A 88 -33.48 2.19 7.71
C THR A 88 -34.99 2.07 7.45
N SER A 89 -35.80 2.98 7.98
CA SER A 89 -37.26 2.94 7.82
C SER A 89 -37.67 3.09 6.35
N LYS A 90 -37.04 4.01 5.61
CA LYS A 90 -37.28 4.17 4.18
C LYS A 90 -36.77 2.98 3.37
N VAL A 91 -35.62 2.41 3.72
CA VAL A 91 -35.09 1.20 3.06
C VAL A 91 -36.10 0.06 3.19
N LEU A 92 -36.53 -0.27 4.41
CA LEU A 92 -37.47 -1.37 4.67
C LEU A 92 -38.84 -1.14 4.01
N LYS A 93 -39.36 0.10 4.11
CA LYS A 93 -40.62 0.46 3.44
C LYS A 93 -40.51 0.33 1.93
N PHE A 94 -39.42 0.81 1.33
CA PHE A 94 -39.21 0.76 -0.11
C PHE A 94 -39.17 -0.69 -0.62
N LEU A 95 -38.42 -1.56 0.05
CA LEU A 95 -38.35 -2.99 -0.30
C LEU A 95 -39.73 -3.64 -0.23
N LYS A 96 -40.50 -3.36 0.82
CA LYS A 96 -41.85 -3.89 1.01
C LYS A 96 -42.84 -3.37 -0.05
N ASP A 97 -42.93 -2.06 -0.23
CA ASP A 97 -43.92 -1.43 -1.13
C ASP A 97 -43.70 -1.83 -2.60
N ASN A 98 -42.46 -2.15 -2.98
CA ASN A 98 -42.10 -2.60 -4.32
C ASN A 98 -41.95 -4.13 -4.46
N ASN A 99 -42.25 -4.90 -3.40
CA ASN A 99 -42.11 -6.36 -3.37
C ASN A 99 -40.71 -6.85 -3.82
N LEU A 100 -39.66 -6.19 -3.31
CA LEU A 100 -38.26 -6.51 -3.61
C LEU A 100 -37.67 -7.38 -2.49
N SER A 101 -36.79 -8.31 -2.88
CA SER A 101 -35.94 -9.05 -1.93
C SER A 101 -34.90 -8.12 -1.29
N ALA A 102 -34.45 -8.45 -0.09
CA ALA A 102 -33.30 -7.81 0.56
C ALA A 102 -31.99 -7.99 -0.24
N ASP A 103 -31.94 -8.97 -1.14
CA ASP A 103 -30.83 -9.27 -2.06
C ASP A 103 -30.98 -8.59 -3.44
N ILE A 104 -31.86 -7.60 -3.57
CA ILE A 104 -32.06 -6.90 -4.85
C ILE A 104 -30.71 -6.40 -5.39
N LYS A 105 -30.41 -6.76 -6.63
CA LYS A 105 -29.19 -6.32 -7.31
C LYS A 105 -29.38 -4.90 -7.83
N MET A 106 -28.58 -4.00 -7.30
CA MET A 106 -28.41 -2.62 -7.73
C MET A 106 -27.28 -2.54 -8.77
N LEU A 107 -26.84 -1.34 -9.11
CA LEU A 107 -25.71 -1.11 -10.00
C LEU A 107 -24.53 -2.07 -9.69
N ASP A 108 -23.98 -2.66 -10.75
CA ASP A 108 -22.84 -3.58 -10.69
C ASP A 108 -23.07 -4.88 -9.91
N GLY A 109 -24.33 -5.18 -9.60
CA GLY A 109 -24.69 -6.36 -8.82
C GLY A 109 -24.52 -6.16 -7.31
N ARG A 110 -24.29 -4.92 -6.86
CA ARG A 110 -24.22 -4.58 -5.44
C ARG A 110 -25.58 -4.80 -4.78
N THR A 111 -25.58 -5.21 -3.52
CA THR A 111 -26.81 -5.40 -2.74
C THR A 111 -27.00 -4.28 -1.70
N PRO A 112 -28.22 -4.06 -1.19
CA PRO A 112 -28.46 -3.10 -0.12
C PRO A 112 -27.52 -3.26 1.08
N ILE A 113 -27.16 -4.50 1.43
CA ILE A 113 -26.27 -4.75 2.57
C ILE A 113 -24.85 -4.25 2.30
N MET A 114 -24.33 -4.33 1.06
CA MET A 114 -23.03 -3.77 0.68
C MET A 114 -23.01 -2.25 0.83
N TYR A 115 -24.09 -1.56 0.46
CA TYR A 115 -24.22 -0.12 0.68
C TYR A 115 -24.28 0.23 2.18
N SER A 116 -25.11 -0.47 2.96
CA SER A 116 -25.17 -0.23 4.40
C SER A 116 -23.82 -0.47 5.10
N ALA A 117 -23.06 -1.47 4.63
CA ALA A 117 -21.71 -1.77 5.11
C ALA A 117 -20.71 -0.66 4.78
N PHE A 118 -20.72 -0.18 3.54
CA PHE A 118 -19.90 0.95 3.10
C PHE A 118 -20.21 2.26 3.83
N TYR A 119 -21.46 2.47 4.25
CA TYR A 119 -21.82 3.67 5.01
C TYR A 119 -21.71 3.48 6.53
N ASN A 120 -21.22 2.35 7.03
CA ASN A 120 -21.23 2.01 8.47
C ASN A 120 -22.63 2.17 9.10
N ASP A 121 -23.69 1.74 8.39
CA ASP A 121 -25.08 1.77 8.84
C ASP A 121 -25.47 0.44 9.48
N ILE A 122 -25.08 0.30 10.75
CA ILE A 122 -25.27 -0.90 11.56
C ILE A 122 -26.75 -1.30 11.63
N ASN A 123 -27.67 -0.33 11.76
CA ASN A 123 -29.09 -0.60 11.92
C ASN A 123 -29.68 -1.19 10.64
N THR A 124 -29.42 -0.55 9.49
CA THR A 124 -29.87 -1.10 8.21
C THR A 124 -29.21 -2.43 7.90
N THR A 125 -27.92 -2.63 8.20
CA THR A 125 -27.25 -3.94 8.04
C THR A 125 -27.98 -5.03 8.82
N LYS A 126 -28.26 -4.81 10.12
CA LYS A 126 -28.96 -5.79 10.97
C LYS A 126 -30.37 -6.09 10.48
N GLU A 127 -31.14 -5.06 10.11
CA GLU A 127 -32.50 -5.26 9.60
C GLU A 127 -32.53 -5.99 8.26
N LEU A 128 -31.57 -5.73 7.37
CA LEU A 128 -31.43 -6.49 6.12
C LEU A 128 -31.10 -7.96 6.38
N ILE A 129 -30.21 -8.26 7.33
CA ILE A 129 -29.92 -9.64 7.76
C ILE A 129 -31.19 -10.30 8.34
N ASN A 130 -31.95 -9.59 9.18
CA ASN A 130 -33.22 -10.09 9.73
C ASN A 130 -34.27 -10.38 8.65
N LEU A 131 -34.26 -9.63 7.55
CA LEU A 131 -35.07 -9.89 6.36
C LEU A 131 -34.55 -11.05 5.48
N GLY A 132 -33.43 -11.68 5.86
CA GLY A 132 -32.85 -12.81 5.13
C GLY A 132 -31.89 -12.40 4.01
N ALA A 133 -31.30 -11.21 4.06
CA ALA A 133 -30.26 -10.83 3.11
C ALA A 133 -29.07 -11.81 3.16
N ASN A 134 -28.63 -12.27 2.00
CA ASN A 134 -27.47 -13.13 1.85
C ASN A 134 -26.18 -12.29 1.86
N ILE A 135 -25.48 -12.33 2.99
CA ILE A 135 -24.24 -11.58 3.22
C ILE A 135 -23.04 -12.08 2.40
N HIS A 136 -23.13 -13.28 1.81
CA HIS A 136 -22.07 -13.91 1.01
C HIS A 136 -22.11 -13.48 -0.46
N ILE A 137 -23.12 -12.72 -0.90
CA ILE A 137 -23.19 -12.23 -2.28
C ILE A 137 -21.96 -11.38 -2.57
N LYS A 138 -21.36 -11.63 -3.74
CA LYS A 138 -20.30 -10.82 -4.33
C LYS A 138 -20.83 -10.07 -5.53
N ASP A 139 -20.45 -8.80 -5.64
CA ASP A 139 -20.76 -7.99 -6.80
C ASP A 139 -19.90 -8.38 -8.01
N ARG A 140 -20.00 -7.63 -9.11
CA ARG A 140 -19.20 -7.90 -10.32
C ARG A 140 -17.69 -7.81 -10.09
N TYR A 141 -17.25 -7.08 -9.06
CA TYR A 141 -15.85 -6.89 -8.68
C TYR A 141 -15.36 -7.89 -7.64
N LYS A 142 -16.19 -8.92 -7.35
CA LYS A 142 -15.92 -9.98 -6.37
C LYS A 142 -15.90 -9.48 -4.92
N LEU A 143 -16.42 -8.28 -4.65
CA LEU A 143 -16.51 -7.71 -3.31
C LEU A 143 -17.83 -8.09 -2.65
N ASN A 144 -17.75 -8.54 -1.41
CA ASN A 144 -18.91 -8.77 -0.53
C ASN A 144 -19.10 -7.58 0.43
N ALA A 145 -20.13 -7.65 1.28
CA ALA A 145 -20.41 -6.58 2.25
C ALA A 145 -19.22 -6.31 3.20
N LEU A 146 -18.48 -7.34 3.58
CA LEU A 146 -17.32 -7.21 4.47
C LEU A 146 -16.17 -6.43 3.80
N ALA A 147 -15.93 -6.63 2.50
CA ALA A 147 -14.92 -5.87 1.77
C ALA A 147 -15.18 -4.36 1.81
N TYR A 148 -16.45 -3.97 1.62
CA TYR A 148 -16.89 -2.58 1.69
C TYR A 148 -16.84 -1.99 3.12
N ALA A 149 -17.15 -2.79 4.13
CA ALA A 149 -17.03 -2.36 5.53
C ALA A 149 -15.56 -2.12 5.91
N VAL A 150 -14.67 -3.03 5.53
CA VAL A 150 -13.23 -2.94 5.81
C VAL A 150 -12.60 -1.73 5.13
N SER A 151 -12.93 -1.46 3.86
CA SER A 151 -12.31 -0.39 3.07
C SER A 151 -12.52 1.01 3.66
N ILE A 152 -13.54 1.22 4.50
CA ILE A 152 -13.81 2.53 5.12
C ILE A 152 -13.74 2.50 6.66
N ASN A 153 -13.14 1.46 7.26
CA ASN A 153 -13.04 1.29 8.71
C ASN A 153 -14.40 1.24 9.45
N SER A 154 -15.39 0.55 8.88
CA SER A 154 -16.69 0.29 9.54
C SER A 154 -16.58 -0.83 10.58
N ALA A 155 -15.75 -0.66 11.62
CA ALA A 155 -15.43 -1.74 12.57
C ALA A 155 -16.67 -2.40 13.21
N ASP A 156 -17.70 -1.62 13.54
CA ASP A 156 -18.95 -2.14 14.09
C ASP A 156 -19.74 -2.98 13.08
N THR A 157 -19.84 -2.54 11.82
CA THR A 157 -20.49 -3.34 10.78
C THR A 157 -19.65 -4.58 10.44
N VAL A 158 -18.31 -4.49 10.44
CA VAL A 158 -17.44 -5.67 10.33
C VAL A 158 -17.80 -6.67 11.41
N LYS A 159 -17.89 -6.25 12.67
CA LYS A 159 -18.27 -7.12 13.79
C LYS A 159 -19.61 -7.79 13.54
N VAL A 160 -20.65 -7.04 13.13
CA VAL A 160 -21.97 -7.61 12.80
C VAL A 160 -21.89 -8.67 11.72
N LEU A 161 -21.11 -8.45 10.67
CA LEU A 161 -20.97 -9.40 9.56
C LEU A 161 -20.24 -10.68 10.00
N LEU A 162 -19.16 -10.56 10.79
CA LEU A 162 -18.43 -11.70 11.34
C LEU A 162 -19.30 -12.51 12.32
N ASP A 163 -20.04 -11.83 13.20
CA ASP A 163 -20.99 -12.45 14.14
C ASP A 163 -22.12 -13.22 13.42
N ASN A 164 -22.35 -12.95 12.13
CA ASN A 164 -23.32 -13.64 11.27
C ASN A 164 -22.66 -14.66 10.31
N ASN A 165 -21.46 -15.16 10.64
CA ASN A 165 -20.72 -16.21 9.93
C ASN A 165 -20.15 -15.83 8.56
N LEU A 166 -20.01 -14.54 8.24
CA LEU A 166 -19.16 -14.15 7.11
C LEU A 166 -17.70 -14.23 7.55
N THR A 167 -16.85 -14.87 6.75
CA THR A 167 -15.43 -15.09 7.11
C THR A 167 -14.49 -14.12 6.38
N ILE A 168 -13.30 -13.91 6.93
CA ILE A 168 -12.28 -13.04 6.30
C ILE A 168 -11.74 -13.68 5.02
N GLU A 169 -11.68 -15.01 4.98
CA GLU A 169 -11.26 -15.79 3.83
C GLU A 169 -12.18 -15.58 2.61
N GLU A 170 -13.45 -15.22 2.85
CA GLU A 170 -14.37 -14.82 1.78
C GLU A 170 -14.13 -13.40 1.27
N THR A 171 -13.34 -12.60 2.01
CA THR A 171 -12.91 -11.23 1.71
C THR A 171 -11.38 -11.17 1.60
N PRO A 172 -10.79 -11.78 0.56
CA PRO A 172 -9.33 -11.85 0.43
C PRO A 172 -8.70 -10.50 0.08
N VAL A 173 -9.45 -9.62 -0.58
CA VAL A 173 -8.97 -8.32 -1.05
C VAL A 173 -10.00 -7.23 -0.79
N VAL A 174 -9.48 -6.02 -0.60
CA VAL A 174 -10.27 -4.80 -0.47
C VAL A 174 -9.74 -3.73 -1.40
N GLN A 175 -10.61 -2.79 -1.76
CA GLN A 175 -10.22 -1.61 -2.53
C GLN A 175 -9.63 -0.56 -1.61
N TYR A 176 -8.53 0.04 -2.06
CA TYR A 176 -7.98 1.22 -1.44
C TYR A 176 -8.95 2.40 -1.56
N TYR A 177 -9.57 2.75 -0.44
CA TYR A 177 -10.18 4.06 -0.19
C TYR A 177 -9.19 4.87 0.66
N TYR A 178 -9.02 6.17 0.37
CA TYR A 178 -7.98 7.03 0.98
C TYR A 178 -8.24 7.19 2.49
N PRO A 179 -7.71 6.31 3.35
CA PRO A 179 -8.01 6.42 4.75
C PRO A 179 -7.26 7.65 5.29
N GLN A 180 -7.81 8.28 6.33
CA GLN A 180 -7.11 9.33 7.09
C GLN A 180 -5.76 8.77 7.58
N ARG A 181 -4.67 9.04 6.85
CA ARG A 181 -3.38 8.41 7.14
C ARG A 181 -2.20 9.34 6.90
N LYS A 182 -1.25 9.21 7.83
CA LYS A 182 0.03 9.90 7.84
C LYS A 182 1.09 8.86 7.53
N PHE A 183 1.84 9.01 6.45
CA PHE A 183 3.04 8.22 6.17
C PHE A 183 4.24 9.13 6.25
N TYR A 184 5.43 8.64 6.62
CA TYR A 184 6.61 9.51 6.64
C TYR A 184 6.88 10.12 5.26
N ARG A 185 6.64 9.37 4.17
CA ARG A 185 6.78 9.91 2.80
C ARG A 185 5.79 11.03 2.42
N THR A 186 4.76 11.29 3.22
CA THR A 186 3.70 12.28 2.95
C THR A 186 3.80 13.51 3.85
N ILE A 187 4.96 13.77 4.44
CA ILE A 187 5.22 15.02 5.18
C ILE A 187 4.96 16.21 4.25
N ASP A 188 4.14 17.15 4.70
CA ASP A 188 3.87 18.41 4.01
C ASP A 188 4.64 19.58 4.64
N LYS A 189 4.75 19.64 5.97
CA LYS A 189 5.40 20.74 6.67
C LYS A 189 6.04 20.27 7.97
N ILE A 190 7.23 20.78 8.26
CA ILE A 190 7.88 20.60 9.56
C ILE A 190 7.92 21.95 10.28
N ILE A 191 7.58 21.96 11.56
CA ILE A 191 7.69 23.13 12.43
C ILE A 191 8.64 22.75 13.56
N ILE A 192 9.70 23.53 13.74
CA ILE A 192 10.69 23.36 14.79
C ILE A 192 10.49 24.50 15.79
N ASP A 193 10.31 24.14 17.05
CA ASP A 193 10.20 25.06 18.19
C ASP A 193 11.20 24.62 19.26
N ASN A 194 12.44 25.10 19.15
CA ASN A 194 13.58 24.58 19.91
C ASN A 194 13.73 23.06 19.70
N ASP A 195 13.58 22.26 20.76
CA ASP A 195 13.65 20.80 20.71
C ASP A 195 12.33 20.12 20.29
N ASP A 196 11.21 20.86 20.18
CA ASP A 196 9.92 20.31 19.75
C ASP A 196 9.82 20.32 18.22
N ILE A 197 9.55 19.13 17.64
CA ILE A 197 9.41 18.94 16.20
C ILE A 197 7.98 18.50 15.90
N GLN A 198 7.23 19.38 15.24
CA GLN A 198 5.87 19.09 14.81
C GLN A 198 5.87 18.77 13.32
N ILE A 199 5.45 17.55 13.00
CA ILE A 199 5.34 17.06 11.62
C ILE A 199 3.89 17.13 11.18
N LYS A 200 3.63 17.91 10.13
CA LYS A 200 2.35 17.93 9.43
C LYS A 200 2.45 17.12 8.16
N TYR A 201 1.43 16.31 7.93
CA TYR A 201 1.33 15.43 6.77
C TYR A 201 0.25 15.95 5.83
N GLN A 202 0.35 15.56 4.56
CA GLN A 202 -0.66 15.82 3.56
C GLN A 202 -2.01 15.23 4.00
N ASP A 203 -3.08 16.03 3.81
CA ASP A 203 -4.45 15.63 4.07
C ASP A 203 -5.10 15.19 2.75
N PHE A 204 -5.11 13.88 2.53
CA PHE A 204 -5.66 13.28 1.31
C PHE A 204 -7.19 13.16 1.31
N THR A 205 -7.87 13.46 2.42
CA THR A 205 -9.34 13.32 2.46
C THR A 205 -10.08 14.33 1.59
N LYS A 206 -9.38 15.40 1.19
CA LYS A 206 -9.90 16.39 0.23
C LYS A 206 -9.80 15.92 -1.23
N GLU A 207 -9.06 14.84 -1.49
CA GLU A 207 -8.87 14.29 -2.84
C GLU A 207 -9.93 13.26 -3.23
N GLU A 208 -10.72 12.78 -2.25
CA GLU A 208 -11.82 11.83 -2.46
C GLU A 208 -13.08 12.58 -2.92
N THR A 209 -12.98 13.19 -4.09
CA THR A 209 -14.14 13.70 -4.83
C THR A 209 -14.51 12.68 -5.89
N CYS A 210 -15.78 12.61 -6.26
CA CYS A 210 -16.23 11.84 -7.43
C CYS A 210 -15.66 12.36 -8.77
N GLN A 211 -14.75 13.34 -8.73
CA GLN A 211 -13.98 13.85 -9.86
C GLN A 211 -12.61 13.15 -9.98
N ASN A 212 -12.15 12.47 -8.93
CA ASN A 212 -10.91 11.70 -8.96
C ASN A 212 -11.15 10.38 -9.69
N THR A 213 -10.77 10.33 -10.96
CA THR A 213 -10.89 9.14 -11.82
C THR A 213 -9.64 8.26 -11.80
N SER A 214 -8.73 8.50 -10.86
CA SER A 214 -7.49 7.73 -10.73
C SER A 214 -7.81 6.28 -10.34
N SER A 215 -7.06 5.36 -10.93
CA SER A 215 -7.10 3.93 -10.59
C SER A 215 -6.74 3.72 -9.12
N LYS A 216 -7.62 3.09 -8.34
CA LYS A 216 -7.37 2.66 -6.95
C LYS A 216 -6.56 1.37 -6.96
N SER A 217 -5.97 0.99 -5.83
CA SER A 217 -5.20 -0.27 -5.71
C SER A 217 -5.99 -1.34 -4.95
N ALA A 218 -5.75 -2.61 -5.30
CA ALA A 218 -6.20 -3.76 -4.50
C ALA A 218 -5.17 -4.00 -3.38
N TYR A 219 -5.65 -4.38 -2.20
CA TYR A 219 -4.82 -4.82 -1.08
C TYR A 219 -5.37 -6.12 -0.49
N GLU A 220 -4.50 -7.00 0.00
CA GLU A 220 -4.93 -8.06 0.89
C GLU A 220 -5.54 -7.42 2.15
N THR A 221 -6.60 -8.02 2.69
CA THR A 221 -7.40 -7.41 3.76
C THR A 221 -6.57 -7.01 4.99
N MET A 222 -5.71 -7.88 5.51
CA MET A 222 -4.87 -7.53 6.66
C MET A 222 -3.71 -6.62 6.29
N GLU A 223 -3.13 -6.78 5.10
CA GLU A 223 -2.13 -5.87 4.56
C GLU A 223 -2.70 -4.46 4.51
N TYR A 224 -3.93 -4.28 4.01
CA TYR A 224 -4.63 -3.00 3.99
C TYR A 224 -4.74 -2.43 5.40
N LEU A 225 -5.28 -3.20 6.34
CA LEU A 225 -5.52 -2.72 7.69
C LEU A 225 -4.23 -2.33 8.42
N VAL A 226 -3.16 -3.12 8.30
CA VAL A 226 -1.86 -2.85 8.94
C VAL A 226 -1.11 -1.74 8.20
N THR A 227 -1.11 -1.77 6.86
CA THR A 227 -0.50 -0.74 6.00
C THR A 227 -1.25 0.57 6.05
N PHE A 228 -2.51 0.60 6.54
CA PHE A 228 -3.32 1.81 6.73
C PHE A 228 -3.76 2.09 8.20
N ASN A 229 -3.23 1.36 9.19
CA ASN A 229 -3.28 1.65 10.65
C ASN A 229 -4.73 1.75 11.08
N ILE A 230 -5.54 0.90 10.46
CA ILE A 230 -6.97 0.81 10.66
C ILE A 230 -7.16 -0.12 11.85
N TYR A 231 -6.83 0.41 13.03
CA TYR A 231 -6.68 -0.35 14.26
C TYR A 231 -8.00 -1.02 14.67
N ASP A 232 -9.11 -0.27 14.68
CA ASP A 232 -10.38 -0.78 15.21
C ASP A 232 -10.88 -1.99 14.41
N THR A 233 -10.83 -1.91 13.09
CA THR A 233 -11.21 -3.04 12.22
C THR A 233 -10.21 -4.19 12.31
N ALA A 234 -8.89 -3.93 12.34
CA ALA A 234 -7.88 -4.97 12.52
C ALA A 234 -8.08 -5.74 13.83
N LYS A 235 -8.43 -5.01 14.90
CA LYS A 235 -8.70 -5.58 16.22
C LYS A 235 -9.91 -6.49 16.19
N VAL A 236 -11.04 -6.03 15.66
CA VAL A 236 -12.25 -6.86 15.53
C VAL A 236 -11.96 -8.15 14.77
N ILE A 237 -11.17 -8.06 13.69
CA ILE A 237 -10.80 -9.21 12.86
C ILE A 237 -9.92 -10.19 13.64
N LEU A 238 -8.87 -9.72 14.32
CA LEU A 238 -7.98 -10.61 15.08
C LEU A 238 -8.67 -11.22 16.31
N GLU A 239 -9.60 -10.48 16.94
CA GLU A 239 -10.43 -10.98 18.05
C GLU A 239 -11.45 -12.03 17.62
N SER A 240 -11.82 -12.08 16.33
CA SER A 240 -12.65 -13.16 15.78
C SER A 240 -11.93 -14.51 15.73
N GLY A 241 -10.62 -14.53 15.97
CA GLY A 241 -9.77 -15.72 15.87
C GLY A 241 -9.17 -15.94 14.49
N TYR A 242 -9.39 -15.02 13.54
CA TYR A 242 -8.73 -15.04 12.24
C TYR A 242 -7.21 -14.97 12.38
N LYS A 243 -6.51 -15.78 11.58
CA LYS A 243 -5.05 -15.84 11.53
C LYS A 243 -4.58 -15.32 10.17
N PRO A 244 -3.97 -14.12 10.11
CA PRO A 244 -3.48 -13.56 8.87
C PRO A 244 -2.41 -14.45 8.22
N TYR A 245 -2.32 -14.36 6.90
CA TYR A 245 -1.19 -14.90 6.15
C TYR A 245 0.13 -14.27 6.61
N THR A 246 1.18 -15.07 6.59
CA THR A 246 2.51 -14.61 7.01
C THR A 246 3.14 -13.70 5.98
N TYR A 247 2.99 -14.03 4.70
CA TYR A 247 3.64 -13.35 3.58
C TYR A 247 2.62 -12.81 2.60
N ILE A 248 2.83 -11.57 2.16
CA ILE A 248 2.00 -10.85 1.21
C ILE A 248 2.89 -10.30 0.10
N GLY A 249 2.66 -10.79 -1.11
CA GLY A 249 3.31 -10.38 -2.35
C GLY A 249 2.63 -9.17 -2.98
N TYR A 250 3.44 -8.39 -3.69
CA TYR A 250 2.98 -7.24 -4.46
C TYR A 250 2.77 -7.64 -5.91
N GLY A 251 1.61 -7.27 -6.46
CA GLY A 251 1.25 -7.54 -7.83
C GLY A 251 0.06 -6.69 -8.25
N GLU A 252 -0.45 -6.93 -9.46
CA GLU A 252 -1.70 -6.30 -9.85
C GLU A 252 -2.88 -6.75 -9.00
N ILE A 253 -2.83 -8.02 -8.58
CA ILE A 253 -3.64 -8.60 -7.52
C ILE A 253 -2.68 -9.03 -6.40
N PRO A 254 -2.94 -8.63 -5.14
CA PRO A 254 -2.18 -9.11 -4.00
C PRO A 254 -2.19 -10.64 -3.93
N VAL A 255 -1.02 -11.24 -3.75
CA VAL A 255 -0.86 -12.68 -3.53
C VAL A 255 -0.45 -12.88 -2.09
N TYR A 256 -0.95 -13.91 -1.40
CA TYR A 256 -0.65 -14.12 0.01
C TYR A 256 -0.51 -15.60 0.33
N GLY A 257 0.25 -15.92 1.36
CA GLY A 257 0.53 -17.29 1.75
C GLY A 257 1.27 -17.42 3.07
N ASN A 258 1.46 -18.66 3.50
CA ASN A 258 2.15 -18.98 4.75
C ASN A 258 3.61 -19.38 4.51
N TYR A 259 3.98 -19.64 3.26
CA TYR A 259 5.36 -19.84 2.82
C TYR A 259 5.72 -18.80 1.77
N ILE A 260 6.97 -18.35 1.77
CA ILE A 260 7.45 -17.36 0.79
C ILE A 260 7.34 -17.88 -0.66
N TYR A 261 7.34 -19.21 -0.82
CA TYR A 261 7.16 -19.88 -2.11
C TYR A 261 5.70 -19.87 -2.61
N ASP A 262 4.74 -19.56 -1.75
CA ASP A 262 3.34 -19.37 -2.15
C ASP A 262 3.18 -18.07 -2.94
N ILE A 263 4.03 -17.06 -2.69
CA ILE A 263 3.99 -15.76 -3.35
C ILE A 263 5.05 -15.60 -4.45
N PHE A 264 6.16 -16.33 -4.38
CA PHE A 264 7.21 -16.31 -5.40
C PHE A 264 7.56 -17.71 -5.89
N PRO A 265 7.57 -17.95 -7.22
CA PRO A 265 8.08 -19.18 -7.78
C PRO A 265 9.50 -19.49 -7.29
N GLN A 266 9.79 -20.77 -7.04
CA GLN A 266 11.10 -21.23 -6.56
C GLN A 266 12.25 -20.74 -7.45
N GLU A 267 12.05 -20.75 -8.78
CA GLU A 267 13.05 -20.29 -9.75
C GLU A 267 13.41 -18.80 -9.57
N ASN A 268 12.42 -17.95 -9.29
CA ASN A 268 12.63 -16.53 -9.05
C ASN A 268 13.43 -16.30 -7.75
N ILE A 269 13.11 -17.05 -6.70
CA ILE A 269 13.88 -16.99 -5.44
C ILE A 269 15.31 -17.49 -5.66
N ASN A 270 15.50 -18.60 -6.38
CA ASN A 270 16.81 -19.14 -6.70
C ASN A 270 17.67 -18.16 -7.49
N SER A 271 17.08 -17.45 -8.47
CA SER A 271 17.76 -16.39 -9.23
C SER A 271 18.23 -15.25 -8.33
N LYS A 272 17.38 -14.79 -7.38
CA LYS A 272 17.77 -13.78 -6.38
C LYS A 272 18.92 -14.26 -5.48
N ILE A 273 18.89 -15.52 -5.05
CA ILE A 273 19.96 -16.16 -4.27
C ILE A 273 21.27 -16.16 -5.06
N GLU A 274 21.23 -16.57 -6.33
CA GLU A 274 22.42 -16.62 -7.19
C GLU A 274 23.02 -15.23 -7.42
N TYR A 275 22.17 -14.23 -7.68
CA TYR A 275 22.60 -12.84 -7.78
C TYR A 275 23.30 -12.37 -6.49
N ALA A 276 22.67 -12.59 -5.33
CA ALA A 276 23.24 -12.19 -4.03
C ALA A 276 24.57 -12.90 -3.71
N LYS A 277 24.68 -14.19 -4.05
CA LYS A 277 25.94 -14.95 -3.96
C LYS A 277 27.04 -14.33 -4.82
N ASN A 278 26.72 -13.93 -6.04
CA ASN A 278 27.69 -13.36 -6.97
C ASN A 278 28.16 -11.96 -6.56
N SER A 279 27.28 -11.16 -5.95
CA SER A 279 27.60 -9.80 -5.48
C SER A 279 28.42 -9.77 -4.19
N ASN A 280 28.29 -10.77 -3.31
CA ASN A 280 28.92 -10.80 -1.97
C ASN A 280 29.56 -12.16 -1.66
N LYS A 281 30.42 -12.66 -2.57
CA LYS A 281 30.93 -14.05 -2.56
C LYS A 281 31.55 -14.51 -1.23
N ASP A 282 32.25 -13.63 -0.52
CA ASP A 282 33.01 -14.02 0.68
C ASP A 282 32.20 -13.92 1.99
N ILE A 283 30.98 -13.33 1.97
CA ILE A 283 30.20 -13.01 3.18
C ILE A 283 28.75 -13.53 3.09
N PHE A 284 28.34 -14.11 1.96
CA PHE A 284 26.96 -14.54 1.73
C PHE A 284 26.52 -15.65 2.70
N ASN A 285 25.45 -15.40 3.45
CA ASN A 285 24.78 -16.38 4.29
C ASN A 285 23.35 -16.60 3.76
N LEU A 286 23.06 -17.82 3.30
CA LEU A 286 21.77 -18.15 2.70
C LEU A 286 20.61 -18.01 3.68
N LYS A 287 20.77 -18.49 4.93
CA LYS A 287 19.71 -18.42 5.94
C LYS A 287 19.34 -16.97 6.23
N LEU A 288 20.34 -16.14 6.49
CA LEU A 288 20.15 -14.72 6.78
C LEU A 288 19.54 -13.96 5.60
N PHE A 289 19.98 -14.26 4.37
CA PHE A 289 19.39 -13.71 3.15
C PHE A 289 17.90 -14.07 3.05
N MET A 290 17.54 -15.33 3.30
CA MET A 290 16.15 -15.76 3.25
C MET A 290 15.32 -15.12 4.37
N ASP A 291 15.86 -15.00 5.58
CA ASP A 291 15.19 -14.32 6.70
C ASP A 291 14.87 -12.86 6.35
N GLU A 292 15.82 -12.13 5.75
CA GLU A 292 15.62 -10.76 5.26
C GLU A 292 14.59 -10.68 4.15
N PHE A 293 14.79 -11.51 3.11
CA PHE A 293 13.92 -11.52 1.95
C PHE A 293 12.48 -11.82 2.36
N SER A 294 12.26 -12.81 3.23
CA SER A 294 10.94 -13.17 3.72
C SER A 294 10.33 -12.08 4.60
N TYR A 295 11.12 -11.44 5.47
CA TYR A 295 10.65 -10.37 6.36
C TYR A 295 10.03 -9.19 5.59
N ASP A 296 10.59 -8.83 4.42
CA ASP A 296 10.11 -7.73 3.57
C ASP A 296 8.66 -7.91 3.05
N TYR A 297 8.10 -9.11 3.17
CA TYR A 297 6.73 -9.44 2.74
C TYR A 297 5.80 -9.71 3.93
N THR A 298 6.20 -9.41 5.16
CA THR A 298 5.37 -9.63 6.36
C THR A 298 4.53 -8.41 6.73
N LEU A 299 3.51 -8.61 7.57
CA LEU A 299 2.76 -7.50 8.16
C LEU A 299 3.64 -6.59 9.04
N TYR A 300 4.66 -7.14 9.71
CA TYR A 300 5.59 -6.36 10.55
C TYR A 300 6.38 -5.33 9.74
N LYS A 301 6.77 -5.68 8.50
CA LYS A 301 7.43 -4.74 7.59
C LYS A 301 6.61 -3.47 7.33
N ARG A 302 5.28 -3.60 7.28
CA ARG A 302 4.35 -2.50 6.97
C ARG A 302 4.33 -1.42 8.04
N ILE A 303 4.70 -1.77 9.26
CA ILE A 303 4.64 -0.94 10.46
C ILE A 303 5.81 0.05 10.53
N GLU A 304 6.86 -0.16 9.73
CA GLU A 304 8.08 0.67 9.73
C GLU A 304 7.90 2.08 9.13
N ASP A 305 6.80 2.36 8.40
CA ASP A 305 6.70 3.56 7.52
C ASP A 305 5.64 4.61 7.94
N TYR A 306 5.08 4.50 9.15
CA TYR A 306 4.06 5.45 9.64
C TYR A 306 4.19 5.76 11.15
N PRO A 307 3.76 6.96 11.62
CA PRO A 307 3.78 7.32 13.04
C PRO A 307 2.66 6.61 13.82
N ASN A 308 2.78 6.56 15.15
CA ASN A 308 1.82 5.91 16.06
C ASN A 308 1.57 4.44 15.67
N HIS A 309 2.67 3.70 15.49
CA HIS A 309 2.68 2.34 14.97
C HIS A 309 2.56 1.29 16.10
N GLU A 310 2.83 1.71 17.33
CA GLU A 310 2.90 0.89 18.53
C GLU A 310 1.59 0.13 18.83
N PRO A 311 0.39 0.73 18.75
CA PRO A 311 -0.85 0.00 19.02
C PRO A 311 -1.10 -1.14 18.04
N MET A 312 -0.82 -0.93 16.75
CA MET A 312 -0.95 -1.99 15.73
C MET A 312 0.10 -3.08 15.94
N LEU A 313 1.33 -2.70 16.28
CA LEU A 313 2.39 -3.66 16.62
C LEU A 313 2.02 -4.53 17.82
N ASP A 314 1.55 -3.89 18.91
CA ASP A 314 1.13 -4.60 20.12
C ASP A 314 -0.03 -5.55 19.82
N LEU A 315 -1.02 -5.12 19.03
CA LEU A 315 -2.13 -5.96 18.58
C LEU A 315 -1.65 -7.21 17.81
N LEU A 316 -0.72 -7.07 16.87
CA LEU A 316 -0.20 -8.22 16.12
C LEU A 316 0.58 -9.19 17.01
N LEU A 317 1.35 -8.67 17.97
CA LEU A 317 2.12 -9.48 18.92
C LEU A 317 1.20 -10.22 19.90
N GLU A 318 0.18 -9.55 20.45
CA GLU A 318 -0.81 -10.12 21.37
C GLU A 318 -1.57 -11.29 20.76
N HIS A 319 -1.87 -11.20 19.45
CA HIS A 319 -2.57 -12.25 18.70
C HIS A 319 -1.61 -13.27 18.04
N ASN A 320 -0.31 -13.24 18.36
CA ASN A 320 0.71 -14.16 17.83
C ASN A 320 0.74 -14.23 16.30
N VAL A 321 0.61 -13.10 15.62
CA VAL A 321 0.67 -13.04 14.16
C VAL A 321 2.08 -13.43 13.69
N SER A 322 2.14 -14.37 12.74
CA SER A 322 3.38 -14.90 12.16
C SER A 322 4.17 -13.85 11.37
N GLY A 323 5.48 -14.10 11.15
CA GLY A 323 6.34 -13.22 10.35
C GLY A 323 7.19 -12.25 11.18
N GLN A 324 7.32 -12.48 12.48
CA GLN A 324 8.27 -11.76 13.32
C GLN A 324 9.72 -11.96 12.84
N PRO A 325 10.61 -10.96 13.00
CA PRO A 325 12.01 -11.06 12.60
C PRO A 325 12.73 -12.21 13.33
N SER A 326 13.61 -12.92 12.62
CA SER A 326 14.44 -13.98 13.21
C SER A 326 15.50 -13.39 14.15
N LYS A 327 16.03 -14.20 15.07
CA LYS A 327 17.12 -13.77 15.97
C LYS A 327 18.36 -13.34 15.20
N GLU A 328 18.65 -14.03 14.10
CA GLU A 328 19.74 -13.71 13.19
C GLU A 328 19.54 -12.36 12.50
N LEU A 329 18.30 -12.06 12.07
CA LEU A 329 17.95 -10.76 11.51
C LEU A 329 18.08 -9.64 12.55
N LEU A 330 17.55 -9.86 13.76
CA LEU A 330 17.70 -8.91 14.89
C LEU A 330 19.17 -8.59 15.16
N LYS A 331 20.05 -9.61 15.19
CA LYS A 331 21.48 -9.41 15.39
C LYS A 331 22.13 -8.65 14.23
N LYS A 332 21.83 -9.02 12.97
CA LYS A 332 22.41 -8.37 11.79
C LYS A 332 22.05 -6.88 11.74
N GLU A 333 20.78 -6.56 11.95
CA GLU A 333 20.30 -5.18 11.90
C GLU A 333 20.85 -4.35 13.05
N TYR A 334 21.03 -4.95 14.23
CA TYR A 334 21.70 -4.32 15.35
C TYR A 334 23.17 -4.02 15.03
N ASP A 335 23.90 -4.98 14.46
CA ASP A 335 25.30 -4.80 14.05
C ASP A 335 25.44 -3.74 12.96
N ARG A 336 24.46 -3.65 12.04
CA ARG A 336 24.39 -2.56 11.06
C ARG A 336 24.18 -1.22 11.74
N CYS A 337 23.18 -1.11 12.63
CA CYS A 337 22.93 0.09 13.43
C CYS A 337 24.18 0.53 14.19
N TYR A 338 24.85 -0.39 14.89
CA TYR A 338 26.07 -0.10 15.63
C TYR A 338 27.16 0.38 14.67
N LYS A 339 27.44 -0.32 13.57
CA LYS A 339 28.52 0.01 12.65
C LYS A 339 28.31 1.35 11.93
N GLU A 340 27.11 1.61 11.44
CA GLU A 340 26.78 2.83 10.69
C GLU A 340 26.80 4.03 11.63
N ASN A 341 26.10 3.95 12.78
CA ASN A 341 26.02 5.09 13.68
C ASN A 341 27.29 5.30 14.51
N TYR A 342 28.01 4.24 14.91
CA TYR A 342 29.28 4.38 15.65
C TYR A 342 30.37 5.00 14.78
N LYS A 343 30.50 4.60 13.51
CA LYS A 343 31.53 5.14 12.61
C LYS A 343 31.29 6.60 12.24
N GLU A 344 30.04 6.98 12.02
CA GLU A 344 29.67 8.35 11.70
C GLU A 344 29.77 9.26 12.93
N CYS A 345 29.46 8.73 14.13
CA CYS A 345 29.60 9.47 15.37
C CYS A 345 31.08 9.59 15.79
N PHE A 346 31.82 8.50 15.96
CA PHE A 346 33.12 8.51 16.63
C PHE A 346 34.31 8.58 15.65
N ASN A 347 35.12 9.64 15.74
CA ASN A 347 36.37 9.77 14.98
C ASN A 347 37.53 8.95 15.62
N LYS A 348 38.74 9.05 15.05
CA LYS A 348 39.96 8.37 15.55
C LYS A 348 40.30 8.68 17.03
N ASP A 349 39.78 9.78 17.56
CA ASP A 349 40.00 10.24 18.94
C ASP A 349 38.87 9.82 19.89
N ASN A 350 37.94 8.95 19.46
CA ASN A 350 36.73 8.58 20.20
C ASN A 350 35.84 9.78 20.59
N SER A 351 35.95 10.90 19.87
CA SER A 351 35.04 12.03 20.01
C SER A 351 33.86 11.87 19.06
N CYS A 352 32.64 12.05 19.58
CA CYS A 352 31.45 12.08 18.74
C CYS A 352 31.48 13.39 17.94
N ARG A 353 31.77 13.37 16.64
CA ARG A 353 31.48 14.49 15.75
C ARG A 353 29.98 14.45 15.49
N PRO A 354 29.16 15.38 16.03
CA PRO A 354 27.85 15.57 15.44
C PRO A 354 28.07 15.82 13.96
N VAL A 355 27.43 15.03 13.10
CA VAL A 355 27.42 15.24 11.65
C VAL A 355 27.24 16.73 11.43
N PHE A 356 28.20 17.36 10.74
CA PHE A 356 28.30 18.81 10.56
C PHE A 356 26.95 19.39 10.11
N GLU A 357 26.17 19.87 11.07
CA GLU A 357 25.04 20.75 10.84
C GLU A 357 25.33 22.04 11.57
N ILE A 358 25.35 23.10 10.78
CA ILE A 358 25.88 24.42 11.12
C ILE A 358 24.93 25.16 12.07
N TYR A 359 23.67 24.69 12.21
CA TYR A 359 22.60 25.38 12.91
C TYR A 359 22.17 24.59 14.15
N ASP A 360 22.37 25.18 15.33
CA ASP A 360 21.85 24.62 16.59
C ASP A 360 20.31 24.49 16.55
N GLU A 361 19.62 25.31 15.75
CA GLU A 361 18.17 25.32 15.56
C GLU A 361 17.62 24.08 14.82
N ILE A 362 18.47 23.35 14.09
CA ILE A 362 18.10 22.12 13.35
C ILE A 362 18.67 20.89 14.05
N ARG A 363 19.48 21.09 15.10
CA ARG A 363 20.09 20.03 15.91
C ARG A 363 19.06 19.07 16.50
N ALA A 364 17.85 19.56 16.81
CA ALA A 364 16.72 18.74 17.22
C ALA A 364 16.36 17.64 16.21
N LEU A 365 16.63 17.87 14.91
CA LEU A 365 16.37 16.94 13.80
C LEU A 365 17.55 15.99 13.53
N ASN A 366 18.66 16.09 14.27
CA ASN A 366 19.82 15.23 14.05
C ASN A 366 20.00 14.25 15.20
N VAL A 367 19.33 13.11 15.04
CA VAL A 367 19.02 12.15 16.10
C VAL A 367 19.93 10.92 16.04
N MET A 368 20.92 10.86 15.14
CA MET A 368 21.78 9.68 14.94
C MET A 368 22.45 9.19 16.25
N TYR A 369 22.94 10.13 17.07
CA TYR A 369 23.48 9.78 18.38
C TYR A 369 22.41 9.23 19.35
N LYS A 370 21.20 9.79 19.33
CA LYS A 370 20.08 9.34 20.17
C LYS A 370 19.55 7.97 19.69
N LEU A 371 19.47 7.74 18.38
CA LEU A 371 19.18 6.45 17.77
C LEU A 371 20.20 5.40 18.24
N PHE A 372 21.49 5.67 18.07
CA PHE A 372 22.57 4.79 18.53
C PHE A 372 22.46 4.50 20.02
N LYS A 373 22.36 5.53 20.86
CA LYS A 373 22.29 5.41 22.32
C LYS A 373 21.08 4.61 22.79
N ASN A 374 19.92 4.80 22.14
CA ASN A 374 18.67 4.19 22.56
C ASN A 374 18.53 2.75 22.10
N TYR A 375 19.06 2.43 20.91
CA TYR A 375 18.75 1.16 20.24
C TYR A 375 19.95 0.24 20.06
N CYS A 376 21.15 0.77 19.81
CA CYS A 376 22.33 -0.05 19.52
C CYS A 376 23.64 0.42 20.17
N PRO A 377 23.69 0.68 21.49
CA PRO A 377 24.88 1.23 22.14
C PRO A 377 26.02 0.21 22.34
N ASP A 378 25.73 -1.09 22.33
CA ASP A 378 26.68 -2.14 22.76
C ASP A 378 27.32 -2.84 21.55
N LYS A 379 28.65 -2.86 21.45
CA LYS A 379 29.37 -3.46 20.31
C LYS A 379 28.95 -4.89 19.95
N ASN A 380 28.56 -5.69 20.94
CA ASN A 380 28.18 -7.09 20.77
C ASN A 380 26.68 -7.34 21.04
N GLY A 381 25.87 -6.28 21.12
CA GLY A 381 24.45 -6.36 21.46
C GLY A 381 23.57 -6.97 20.35
N THR A 382 22.27 -7.06 20.64
CA THR A 382 21.21 -7.45 19.69
C THR A 382 19.90 -6.83 20.17
N PHE A 383 18.94 -6.64 19.28
CA PHE A 383 17.59 -6.23 19.69
C PHE A 383 16.96 -7.33 20.55
N LYS A 384 16.37 -6.94 21.68
CA LYS A 384 15.78 -7.84 22.67
C LYS A 384 14.59 -8.61 22.11
N ASN A 385 13.79 -7.96 21.27
CA ASN A 385 12.57 -8.51 20.72
C ASN A 385 12.10 -7.71 19.49
N THR A 386 11.03 -8.20 18.86
CA THR A 386 10.36 -7.55 17.73
C THR A 386 9.97 -6.10 18.01
N LYS A 387 9.51 -5.79 19.24
CA LYS A 387 9.08 -4.43 19.59
C LYS A 387 10.22 -3.41 19.54
N GLU A 388 11.37 -3.74 20.13
CA GLU A 388 12.55 -2.87 20.08
C GLU A 388 13.10 -2.72 18.65
N PHE A 389 13.07 -3.80 17.87
CA PHE A 389 13.50 -3.77 16.48
C PHE A 389 12.61 -2.90 15.59
N ILE A 390 11.29 -3.07 15.64
CA ILE A 390 10.36 -2.25 14.85
C ILE A 390 10.43 -0.78 15.26
N ALA A 391 10.54 -0.49 16.56
CA ALA A 391 10.72 0.88 17.04
C ALA A 391 12.00 1.53 16.47
N PHE A 392 13.12 0.78 16.43
CA PHE A 392 14.34 1.22 15.76
C PHE A 392 14.11 1.48 14.27
N LYS A 393 13.54 0.52 13.53
CA LYS A 393 13.32 0.64 12.08
C LYS A 393 12.40 1.80 11.72
N ASN A 394 11.36 2.02 12.51
CA ASN A 394 10.42 3.11 12.34
C ASN A 394 11.09 4.48 12.59
N GLU A 395 11.86 4.62 13.67
CA GLU A 395 12.56 5.88 13.96
C GLU A 395 13.67 6.15 12.95
N ASP A 396 14.46 5.13 12.55
CA ASP A 396 15.47 5.24 11.48
C ASP A 396 14.85 5.71 10.16
N LYS A 397 13.70 5.14 9.79
CA LYS A 397 12.94 5.54 8.60
C LYS A 397 12.44 6.98 8.69
N LYS A 398 11.86 7.35 9.82
CA LYS A 398 11.38 8.71 10.09
C LYS A 398 12.50 9.74 9.93
N GLU A 399 13.65 9.50 10.56
CA GLU A 399 14.82 10.37 10.49
C GLU A 399 15.35 10.51 9.06
N TYR A 400 15.48 9.40 8.33
CA TYR A 400 15.87 9.43 6.92
C TYR A 400 14.92 10.31 6.08
N VAL A 401 13.61 10.17 6.27
CA VAL A 401 12.63 10.93 5.50
C VAL A 401 12.62 12.41 5.89
N ILE A 402 12.73 12.75 7.17
CA ILE A 402 12.88 14.13 7.66
C ILE A 402 14.12 14.79 7.05
N SER A 403 15.27 14.11 7.10
CA SER A 403 16.53 14.59 6.52
C SER A 403 16.41 14.80 5.01
N SER A 404 15.76 13.87 4.31
CA SER A 404 15.47 14.02 2.88
C SER A 404 14.51 15.18 2.59
N PHE A 405 13.50 15.39 3.44
CA PHE A 405 12.50 16.44 3.29
C PHE A 405 13.11 17.84 3.46
N LYS A 406 13.93 18.06 4.51
CA LYS A 406 14.57 19.36 4.75
C LYS A 406 15.49 19.81 3.60
N ASN A 407 16.07 18.84 2.91
CA ASN A 407 16.96 19.12 1.78
C ASN A 407 16.19 19.36 0.48
N ARG A 408 15.04 18.69 0.28
CA ARG A 408 14.21 18.85 -0.92
C ARG A 408 13.23 20.03 -0.85
N SER A 409 12.74 20.35 0.35
CA SER A 409 11.71 21.37 0.59
C SER A 409 12.01 22.24 1.82
N PRO A 410 13.18 22.91 1.88
CA PRO A 410 13.55 23.75 3.03
C PRO A 410 12.56 24.91 3.29
N GLU A 411 11.87 25.40 2.27
CA GLU A 411 10.80 26.41 2.38
C GLU A 411 9.59 25.92 3.19
N LYS A 412 9.43 24.61 3.34
CA LYS A 412 8.38 23.97 4.14
C LYS A 412 8.85 23.53 5.53
N VAL A 413 10.07 23.90 5.93
CA VAL A 413 10.57 23.72 7.30
C VAL A 413 10.58 25.09 7.99
N PHE A 414 9.71 25.27 8.97
CA PHE A 414 9.54 26.54 9.68
C PHE A 414 10.21 26.49 11.05
N ILE A 415 11.07 27.46 11.32
CA ILE A 415 11.85 27.61 12.55
C ILE A 415 11.19 28.72 13.36
N LYS A 416 10.45 28.33 14.40
CA LYS A 416 9.44 29.18 15.06
C LYS A 416 10.05 30.32 15.88
N ASP A 417 11.12 30.05 16.59
CA ASP A 417 11.88 31.03 17.39
C ASP A 417 12.52 32.12 16.52
N LYS A 418 12.99 31.76 15.32
CA LYS A 418 13.54 32.71 14.33
C LYS A 418 12.48 33.34 13.44
N ASN A 419 11.23 32.88 13.52
CA ASN A 419 10.12 33.29 12.67
C ASN A 419 10.46 33.28 11.17
N MET A 420 11.18 32.25 10.71
CA MET A 420 11.58 32.11 9.32
C MET A 420 11.65 30.64 8.90
N THR A 421 11.74 30.41 7.60
CA THR A 421 11.88 29.09 7.01
C THR A 421 13.36 28.70 6.89
N LEU A 422 13.66 27.40 6.75
CA LEU A 422 15.03 26.90 6.71
C LEU A 422 15.81 27.43 5.50
N ASP A 423 15.16 27.62 4.36
CA ASP A 423 15.77 28.28 3.19
C ASP A 423 16.23 29.71 3.52
N LYS A 424 15.40 30.48 4.21
CA LYS A 424 15.71 31.85 4.64
C LYS A 424 16.79 31.90 5.70
N LEU A 425 16.79 30.96 6.65
CA LEU A 425 17.87 30.85 7.64
C LEU A 425 19.21 30.58 6.95
N ARG A 426 19.24 29.64 6.00
CA ARG A 426 20.45 29.34 5.22
C ARG A 426 20.98 30.56 4.45
N GLU A 427 20.09 31.37 3.87
CA GLU A 427 20.48 32.63 3.21
C GLU A 427 21.00 33.69 4.19
N TYR A 428 20.36 33.80 5.35
CA TYR A 428 20.77 34.74 6.39
C TYR A 428 22.19 34.40 6.87
N GLU A 429 22.44 33.13 7.19
CA GLU A 429 23.73 32.68 7.73
C GLU A 429 24.84 32.77 6.68
N TYR A 430 24.57 32.46 5.40
CA TYR A 430 25.53 32.71 4.32
C TYR A 430 25.95 34.19 4.20
N LYS A 431 25.01 35.13 4.39
CA LYS A 431 25.29 36.57 4.28
C LYS A 431 26.00 37.13 5.51
N ASN A 432 25.80 36.54 6.69
CA ASN A 432 26.24 37.09 7.96
C ASN A 432 27.38 36.31 8.62
N SER A 433 27.69 35.08 8.19
CA SER A 433 28.81 34.31 8.74
C SER A 433 30.14 35.00 8.44
N GLU A 434 30.99 35.16 9.45
CA GLU A 434 32.36 35.66 9.33
C GLU A 434 33.36 34.55 8.92
N ASP A 435 32.99 33.26 9.07
CA ASP A 435 33.80 32.09 8.69
C ASP A 435 33.69 31.79 7.19
N GLU A 436 34.82 31.90 6.48
CA GLU A 436 34.88 31.62 5.04
C GLU A 436 34.57 30.16 4.69
N ASN A 437 34.93 29.20 5.55
CA ASN A 437 34.64 27.79 5.33
C ASN A 437 33.15 27.51 5.46
N GLU A 438 32.50 28.14 6.44
CA GLU A 438 31.05 28.04 6.65
C GLU A 438 30.29 28.64 5.46
N ARG A 439 30.65 29.85 5.03
CA ARG A 439 30.08 30.48 3.83
C ARG A 439 30.26 29.62 2.58
N ASN A 440 31.46 29.09 2.36
CA ASN A 440 31.76 28.21 1.22
C ASN A 440 30.94 26.92 1.27
N PHE A 441 30.80 26.32 2.46
CA PHE A 441 29.97 25.13 2.64
C PHE A 441 28.49 25.41 2.34
N ILE A 442 27.90 26.45 2.93
CA ILE A 442 26.49 26.80 2.72
C ILE A 442 26.24 27.08 1.23
N LYS A 443 27.16 27.79 0.58
CA LYS A 443 27.12 28.05 -0.87
C LYS A 443 27.22 26.78 -1.70
N THR A 444 28.15 25.87 -1.41
CA THR A 444 28.36 24.66 -2.20
C THR A 444 27.23 23.65 -2.04
N TYR A 445 26.69 23.48 -0.83
CA TYR A 445 25.80 22.37 -0.51
C TYR A 445 24.33 22.74 -0.41
N TYR A 446 23.98 24.00 -0.10
CA TYR A 446 22.60 24.39 0.16
C TYR A 446 22.07 25.48 -0.76
N LEU A 447 22.87 26.51 -1.05
CA LEU A 447 22.50 27.55 -1.99
C LEU A 447 22.94 27.11 -3.38
N LYS A 448 22.12 26.30 -4.07
CA LYS A 448 22.34 26.01 -5.49
C LYS A 448 22.44 27.34 -6.24
N THR A 449 23.66 27.77 -6.54
CA THR A 449 23.91 28.95 -7.36
C THR A 449 23.39 28.66 -8.76
N ASN A 450 22.39 29.42 -9.20
CA ASN A 450 22.21 29.69 -10.62
C ASN A 450 23.40 30.50 -11.13
#